data_AF-A0A847VJX7-F1
#
_entry.id   AF-A0A847VJX7-F1
#
_cell.length_a   1.000
_cell.length_b   1.000
_cell.length_c   1.000
_cell.angle_alpha   90.00
_cell.angle_beta   90.00
_cell.angle_gamma   90.00
#
_symmetry.space_group_name_H-M   'P 1'
#
loop_
_entity.id
_entity.type
_entity.pdbx_description
1 polymer ?
#
loop_
_entity_poly.entity_id
_entity_poly.type
_entity_poly.pdbx_seq_one_letter_code
_entity_poly.pdbx_strand_id
1 'polypeptide(L)'
;MSLTIMLPGSDGALGPYRLRGPGAFLPAAPGMPLARIAYSAAHVVADPRAAIDPWLECALDWDATIAYRLHLWRLGLGVAEAMDTAQRGVGLDWPTSLELIGRSIDAARGVPGARLASGCGTDQLAPADARGVDDVIRAYEEQMAAIEKLGGRLIVMASRALVRVARGPADYERVYDRILSQAREPVILHWLGEMFDPALAGYWGSGDAMRAMDTALGVIAAHAAKVDGIKISLLDKGKEIAMRRR
;
A
#
# COMPACT_ATOMS: atom_id res chain seq x y z
N MET A 1 21.35 14.14 -32.50
CA MET A 1 21.32 12.75 -33.00
C MET A 1 20.57 11.90 -31.99
N SER A 2 19.59 11.09 -32.40
CA SER A 2 18.92 10.17 -31.48
C SER A 2 19.86 9.01 -31.13
N LEU A 3 20.00 8.74 -29.84
CA LEU A 3 20.83 7.65 -29.33
C LEU A 3 20.23 6.29 -29.75
N THR A 4 21.10 5.31 -30.03
CA THR A 4 20.71 3.94 -30.39
C THR A 4 21.35 2.97 -29.39
N ILE A 5 20.59 1.96 -28.96
CA ILE A 5 21.04 0.90 -28.06
C ILE A 5 20.68 -0.48 -28.67
N MET A 6 21.53 -1.48 -28.50
CA MET A 6 21.21 -2.86 -28.90
C MET A 6 20.41 -3.53 -27.80
N LEU A 7 19.24 -4.09 -28.12
CA LEU A 7 18.36 -4.79 -27.19
C LEU A 7 18.06 -6.21 -27.68
N PRO A 8 17.86 -7.18 -26.77
CA PRO A 8 17.43 -8.52 -27.15
C PRO A 8 16.00 -8.48 -27.69
N GLY A 9 15.80 -9.10 -28.86
CA GLY A 9 14.50 -9.37 -29.45
C GLY A 9 13.86 -10.62 -28.87
N SER A 10 12.58 -10.85 -29.21
CA SER A 10 11.84 -12.05 -28.80
C SER A 10 12.41 -13.35 -29.38
N ASP A 11 13.22 -13.25 -30.43
CA ASP A 11 13.97 -14.34 -31.05
C ASP A 11 15.35 -14.58 -30.40
N GLY A 12 15.70 -13.80 -29.37
CA GLY A 12 16.99 -13.85 -28.69
C GLY A 12 18.11 -13.12 -29.43
N ALA A 13 17.86 -12.57 -30.62
CA ALA A 13 18.86 -11.82 -31.38
C ALA A 13 18.95 -10.37 -30.90
N LEU A 14 20.13 -9.75 -31.03
CA LEU A 14 20.28 -8.32 -30.74
C LEU A 14 19.80 -7.47 -31.92
N GLY A 15 18.88 -6.55 -31.66
CA GLY A 15 18.38 -5.57 -32.63
C GLY A 15 18.66 -4.14 -32.18
N PRO A 16 18.89 -3.20 -33.11
CA PRO A 16 19.06 -1.79 -32.78
C PRO A 16 17.72 -1.16 -32.40
N TYR A 17 17.67 -0.50 -31.24
CA TYR A 17 16.56 0.33 -30.79
C TYR A 17 16.98 1.80 -30.74
N ARG A 18 16.30 2.63 -31.52
CA ARG A 18 16.52 4.08 -31.55
C ARG A 18 15.62 4.77 -30.51
N LEU A 19 16.23 5.47 -29.55
CA LEU A 19 15.50 6.21 -28.53
C LEU A 19 14.66 7.31 -29.15
N ARG A 20 13.39 7.43 -28.71
CA ARG A 20 12.44 8.44 -29.20
C ARG A 20 12.37 9.70 -28.32
N GLY A 21 13.13 9.75 -27.23
CA GLY A 21 13.12 10.85 -26.26
C GLY A 21 11.89 10.84 -25.34
N PRO A 22 11.75 11.82 -24.44
CA PRO A 22 10.68 11.88 -23.42
C PRO A 22 9.28 12.18 -24.00
N GLY A 23 9.14 12.32 -25.32
CA GLY A 23 7.89 12.71 -25.96
C GLY A 23 7.44 14.10 -25.51
N ALA A 24 6.13 14.28 -25.30
CA ALA A 24 5.52 15.54 -24.87
C ALA A 24 5.34 15.66 -23.34
N PHE A 25 6.01 14.82 -22.56
CA PHE A 25 5.86 14.84 -21.10
C PHE A 25 6.51 16.09 -20.50
N LEU A 26 5.70 16.94 -19.87
CA LEU A 26 6.13 18.07 -19.07
C LEU A 26 5.59 17.86 -17.64
N PRO A 27 6.44 17.81 -16.60
CA PRO A 27 5.97 17.67 -15.24
C PRO A 27 5.16 18.92 -14.85
N ALA A 28 4.13 18.72 -14.02
CA ALA A 28 3.37 19.84 -13.46
C ALA A 28 4.29 20.74 -12.62
N ALA A 29 4.02 22.05 -12.63
CA ALA A 29 4.71 22.96 -11.73
C ALA A 29 4.38 22.59 -10.26
N PRO A 30 5.35 22.71 -9.33
CA PRO A 30 5.09 22.47 -7.91
C PRO A 30 3.89 23.28 -7.41
N GLY A 31 2.98 22.63 -6.69
CA GLY A 31 1.77 23.26 -6.14
C GLY A 31 0.62 23.44 -7.14
N MET A 32 0.75 22.99 -8.39
CA MET A 32 -0.36 23.03 -9.33
C MET A 32 -1.48 22.07 -8.89
N PRO A 33 -2.74 22.53 -8.75
CA PRO A 33 -3.83 21.68 -8.29
C PRO A 33 -4.17 20.62 -9.34
N LEU A 34 -4.30 19.37 -8.89
CA LEU A 34 -4.76 18.25 -9.71
C LEU A 34 -6.27 18.09 -9.58
N ALA A 35 -6.94 17.70 -10.67
CA ALA A 35 -8.37 17.39 -10.66
C ALA A 35 -8.71 16.08 -9.92
N ARG A 36 -7.70 15.37 -9.39
CA ARG A 36 -7.80 14.08 -8.70
C ARG A 36 -6.84 14.05 -7.53
N ILE A 37 -7.19 13.26 -6.52
CA ILE A 37 -6.25 12.84 -5.48
C ILE A 37 -5.51 11.62 -6.03
N ALA A 38 -4.22 11.77 -6.28
CA ALA A 38 -3.38 10.72 -6.83
C ALA A 38 -2.26 10.38 -5.85
N TYR A 39 -2.21 9.12 -5.41
CA TYR A 39 -1.11 8.58 -4.61
C TYR A 39 -0.26 7.66 -5.48
N SER A 40 1.06 7.73 -5.28
CA SER A 40 1.99 6.71 -5.75
C SER A 40 2.32 5.79 -4.58
N ALA A 41 2.07 4.49 -4.73
CA ALA A 41 2.66 3.49 -3.86
C ALA A 41 4.16 3.43 -4.19
N ALA A 42 4.99 3.95 -3.28
CA ALA A 42 6.41 4.15 -3.55
C ALA A 42 7.20 2.85 -3.32
N HIS A 43 8.20 2.60 -4.16
CA HIS A 43 9.16 1.51 -3.97
C HIS A 43 10.21 1.90 -2.91
N VAL A 44 11.06 0.96 -2.52
CA VAL A 44 12.25 1.21 -1.68
C VAL A 44 13.53 1.00 -2.48
N VAL A 45 14.61 1.66 -2.09
CA VAL A 45 15.93 1.47 -2.68
C VAL A 45 16.75 0.63 -1.73
N ALA A 46 17.14 -0.57 -2.14
CA ALA A 46 18.03 -1.42 -1.35
C ALA A 46 19.45 -0.80 -1.31
N ASP A 47 20.15 -0.96 -0.18
CA ASP A 47 21.58 -0.63 -0.10
C ASP A 47 22.39 -1.78 -0.73
N PRO A 48 23.01 -1.59 -1.91
CA PRO A 48 23.74 -2.66 -2.59
C PRO A 48 25.10 -2.96 -1.93
N ARG A 49 25.50 -2.20 -0.91
CA ARG A 49 26.78 -2.38 -0.20
C ARG A 49 26.62 -2.99 1.19
N ALA A 50 25.38 -3.21 1.64
CA ALA A 50 25.12 -3.81 2.92
C ALA A 50 25.64 -5.26 2.97
N ALA A 51 26.32 -5.61 4.07
CA ALA A 51 26.84 -6.94 4.31
C ALA A 51 25.77 -7.81 5.00
N ILE A 52 24.72 -8.16 4.25
CA ILE A 52 23.56 -8.93 4.72
C ILE A 52 23.24 -10.09 3.78
N ASP A 53 22.41 -11.04 4.22
CA ASP A 53 21.76 -11.99 3.30
C ASP A 53 20.56 -11.32 2.61
N PRO A 54 20.62 -11.04 1.29
CA PRO A 54 19.57 -10.28 0.60
C PRO A 54 18.25 -11.03 0.43
N TRP A 55 18.19 -12.31 0.81
CA TRP A 55 16.95 -13.11 0.80
C TRP A 55 16.28 -13.17 2.17
N LEU A 56 17.04 -12.98 3.25
CA LEU A 56 16.54 -13.10 4.62
C LEU A 56 16.43 -11.75 5.34
N GLU A 57 17.25 -10.78 4.93
CA GLU A 57 17.39 -9.48 5.57
C GLU A 57 17.09 -8.35 4.59
N CYS A 58 16.78 -7.17 5.12
CA CYS A 58 16.53 -5.97 4.34
C CYS A 58 17.45 -4.84 4.81
N ALA A 59 18.20 -4.26 3.87
CA ALA A 59 18.96 -3.04 4.09
C ALA A 59 18.56 -2.01 3.03
N LEU A 60 18.15 -0.82 3.48
CA LEU A 60 17.70 0.25 2.62
C LEU A 60 18.76 1.35 2.51
N ASP A 61 18.94 1.86 1.30
CA ASP A 61 19.52 3.18 1.10
C ASP A 61 18.45 4.22 1.45
N TRP A 62 18.52 4.71 2.70
CA TRP A 62 17.54 5.65 3.23
C TRP A 62 17.51 6.97 2.48
N ASP A 63 18.67 7.49 2.09
CA ASP A 63 18.78 8.78 1.42
C ASP A 63 18.14 8.70 0.03
N ALA A 64 18.45 7.66 -0.75
CA ALA A 64 17.83 7.44 -2.05
C ALA A 64 16.32 7.16 -1.93
N THR A 65 15.92 6.37 -0.93
CA THR A 65 14.52 6.03 -0.66
C THR A 65 13.69 7.29 -0.34
N ILE A 66 14.18 8.18 0.53
CA ILE A 66 13.49 9.44 0.87
C ILE A 66 13.59 10.46 -0.26
N ALA A 67 14.70 10.54 -0.99
CA ALA A 67 14.83 11.39 -2.17
C ALA A 67 13.75 11.09 -3.23
N TYR A 68 13.36 9.82 -3.38
CA TYR A 68 12.27 9.45 -4.27
C TYR A 68 10.90 9.95 -3.78
N ARG A 69 10.62 9.97 -2.46
CA ARG A 69 9.38 10.58 -1.92
C ARG A 69 9.34 12.08 -2.21
N LEU A 70 10.46 12.77 -2.00
CA LEU A 70 10.60 14.19 -2.33
C LEU A 70 10.35 14.43 -3.83
N HIS A 71 10.82 13.54 -4.70
CA HIS A 71 10.55 13.61 -6.14
C HIS A 71 9.05 13.46 -6.45
N LEU A 72 8.36 12.50 -5.84
CA LEU A 72 6.92 12.30 -6.04
C LEU A 72 6.10 13.52 -5.60
N TRP A 73 6.41 14.10 -4.44
CA TRP A 73 5.74 15.33 -3.98
C TRP A 73 6.04 16.53 -4.88
N ARG A 74 7.26 16.65 -5.45
CA ARG A 74 7.57 17.69 -6.44
C ARG A 74 6.71 17.58 -7.70
N LEU A 75 6.26 16.38 -8.06
CA LEU A 75 5.31 16.14 -9.16
C LEU A 75 3.84 16.39 -8.77
N GLY A 76 3.56 16.75 -7.52
CA GLY A 76 2.21 16.95 -6.99
C GLY A 76 1.48 15.67 -6.59
N LEU A 77 2.16 14.53 -6.58
CA LEU A 77 1.58 13.25 -6.16
C LEU A 77 1.64 13.10 -4.64
N GLY A 78 0.65 12.43 -4.06
CA GLY A 78 0.77 11.89 -2.70
C GLY A 78 1.64 10.62 -2.68
N VAL A 79 2.10 10.26 -1.49
CA VAL A 79 2.85 9.02 -1.24
C VAL A 79 1.99 8.07 -0.40
N ALA A 80 1.82 6.84 -0.89
CA ALA A 80 1.29 5.73 -0.11
C ALA A 80 2.49 4.88 0.37
N GLU A 81 2.81 5.00 1.65
CA GLU A 81 4.08 4.54 2.23
C GLU A 81 4.00 3.14 2.81
N ALA A 82 5.10 2.39 2.72
CA ALA A 82 5.21 1.01 3.22
C ALA A 82 4.06 0.09 2.74
N MET A 83 3.66 0.24 1.48
CA MET A 83 2.64 -0.57 0.80
C MET A 83 3.26 -1.76 0.05
N ASP A 84 2.46 -2.54 -0.68
CA ASP A 84 2.92 -3.73 -1.42
C ASP A 84 4.07 -3.44 -2.40
N THR A 85 4.08 -2.25 -3.02
CA THR A 85 5.16 -1.80 -3.92
C THR A 85 6.49 -1.57 -3.19
N ALA A 86 6.45 -1.28 -1.88
CA ALA A 86 7.62 -1.24 -1.01
C ALA A 86 8.04 -2.65 -0.52
N GLN A 87 7.44 -3.70 -1.08
CA GLN A 87 7.68 -5.11 -0.72
C GLN A 87 7.24 -5.49 0.70
N ARG A 88 6.26 -4.76 1.25
CA ARG A 88 5.69 -5.02 2.57
C ARG A 88 5.13 -6.45 2.66
N GLY A 89 5.57 -7.21 3.67
CA GLY A 89 5.13 -8.59 3.89
C GLY A 89 5.74 -9.62 2.91
N VAL A 90 6.62 -9.21 1.99
CA VAL A 90 7.37 -10.06 1.05
C VAL A 90 8.79 -9.51 0.86
N GLY A 91 9.48 -9.20 1.97
CA GLY A 91 10.87 -8.73 1.99
C GLY A 91 11.12 -7.57 2.95
N LEU A 92 10.16 -6.65 3.08
CA LEU A 92 10.22 -5.56 4.07
C LEU A 92 9.40 -5.93 5.32
N ASP A 93 10.08 -6.05 6.45
CA ASP A 93 9.48 -6.39 7.74
C ASP A 93 8.79 -5.18 8.42
N TRP A 94 8.04 -5.46 9.50
CA TRP A 94 7.34 -4.41 10.23
C TRP A 94 8.28 -3.37 10.87
N PRO A 95 9.34 -3.75 11.63
CA PRO A 95 10.26 -2.78 12.21
C PRO A 95 10.86 -1.80 11.18
N THR A 96 11.35 -2.31 10.04
CA THR A 96 11.93 -1.48 8.98
C THR A 96 10.85 -0.62 8.30
N SER A 97 9.65 -1.15 8.14
CA SER A 97 8.51 -0.39 7.63
C SER A 97 8.10 0.77 8.54
N LEU A 98 8.11 0.57 9.87
CA LEU A 98 7.83 1.63 10.83
C LEU A 98 8.90 2.73 10.76
N GLU A 99 10.17 2.36 10.61
CA GLU A 99 11.25 3.33 10.41
C GLU A 99 11.08 4.12 9.10
N LEU A 100 10.75 3.44 8.00
CA LEU A 100 10.45 4.06 6.71
C LEU A 100 9.29 5.06 6.83
N ILE A 101 8.21 4.68 7.53
CA ILE A 101 7.07 5.56 7.80
C ILE A 101 7.52 6.80 8.59
N GLY A 102 8.28 6.62 9.66
CA GLY A 102 8.80 7.74 10.47
C GLY A 102 9.64 8.73 9.66
N ARG A 103 10.63 8.22 8.91
CA ARG A 103 11.48 9.04 8.04
C ARG A 103 10.67 9.78 6.96
N SER A 104 9.65 9.13 6.40
CA SER A 104 8.79 9.74 5.39
C SER A 104 7.87 10.82 5.97
N ILE A 105 7.36 10.62 7.19
CA ILE A 105 6.59 11.65 7.91
C ILE A 105 7.48 12.87 8.19
N ASP A 106 8.70 12.65 8.68
CA ASP A 106 9.64 13.75 8.95
C ASP A 106 10.00 14.52 7.69
N ALA A 107 10.24 13.82 6.57
CA ALA A 107 10.49 14.45 5.28
C ALA A 107 9.27 15.25 4.76
N ALA A 108 8.05 14.74 4.96
CA ALA A 108 6.82 15.39 4.52
C ALA A 108 6.59 16.75 5.20
N ARG A 109 7.03 16.93 6.46
CA ARG A 109 6.89 18.20 7.20
C ARG A 109 7.57 19.38 6.49
N GLY A 110 8.65 19.11 5.75
CA GLY A 110 9.39 20.14 4.99
C GLY A 110 8.78 20.47 3.63
N VAL A 111 7.70 19.80 3.20
CA VAL A 111 7.15 19.90 1.86
C VAL A 111 5.70 20.41 1.92
N PRO A 112 5.45 21.69 1.55
CA PRO A 112 4.11 22.26 1.57
C PRO A 112 3.11 21.43 0.76
N GLY A 113 2.01 21.05 1.39
CA GLY A 113 0.94 20.27 0.75
C GLY A 113 1.29 18.78 0.51
N ALA A 114 2.39 18.27 1.08
CA ALA A 114 2.72 16.85 0.99
C ALA A 114 1.57 15.99 1.54
N ARG A 115 1.09 15.08 0.68
CA ARG A 115 0.12 14.06 1.06
C ARG A 115 0.85 12.76 1.33
N LEU A 116 0.61 12.19 2.50
CA LEU A 116 1.21 10.94 2.95
C LEU A 116 0.16 10.13 3.71
N ALA A 117 0.05 8.85 3.37
CA ALA A 117 -0.69 7.86 4.13
C ALA A 117 0.13 6.56 4.20
N SER A 118 0.05 5.84 5.31
CA SER A 118 0.99 4.79 5.68
C SER A 118 0.29 3.45 5.83
N GLY A 119 0.86 2.40 5.24
CA GLY A 119 0.38 1.03 5.34
C GLY A 119 0.35 0.52 6.77
N CYS A 120 -0.84 0.17 7.24
CA CYS A 120 -1.12 -0.39 8.56
C CYS A 120 -1.74 -1.77 8.38
N GLY A 121 -1.02 -2.80 8.79
CA GLY A 121 -1.40 -4.19 8.59
C GLY A 121 -1.32 -5.02 9.86
N THR A 122 -0.98 -6.28 9.69
CA THR A 122 -0.84 -7.30 10.75
C THR A 122 0.35 -8.21 10.48
N ASP A 123 1.29 -7.78 9.64
CA ASP A 123 2.41 -8.58 9.13
C ASP A 123 3.46 -8.93 10.20
N GLN A 124 3.41 -8.31 11.38
CA GLN A 124 4.17 -8.76 12.55
C GLN A 124 3.56 -10.01 13.21
N LEU A 125 2.29 -10.33 12.93
CA LEU A 125 1.63 -11.55 13.38
C LEU A 125 1.73 -12.60 12.27
N ALA A 126 2.54 -13.63 12.50
CA ALA A 126 2.59 -14.77 11.59
C ALA A 126 1.19 -15.44 11.52
N PRO A 127 0.65 -15.73 10.32
CA PRO A 127 -0.69 -16.31 10.21
C PRO A 127 -0.88 -17.64 10.95
N ALA A 128 0.20 -18.42 11.12
CA ALA A 128 0.17 -19.68 11.86
C ALA A 128 -0.04 -19.49 13.38
N ASP A 129 0.31 -18.33 13.91
CA ASP A 129 0.22 -18.02 15.34
C ASP A 129 -1.12 -17.38 15.72
N ALA A 130 -1.93 -16.96 14.73
CA ALA A 130 -3.25 -16.40 14.96
C ALA A 130 -4.24 -17.49 15.40
N ARG A 131 -4.78 -17.36 16.61
CA ARG A 131 -5.74 -18.30 17.22
C ARG A 131 -7.19 -17.81 17.10
N GLY A 132 -7.39 -16.53 16.81
CA GLY A 132 -8.71 -15.96 16.58
C GLY A 132 -8.66 -14.49 16.15
N VAL A 133 -9.82 -13.92 15.85
CA VAL A 133 -9.96 -12.53 15.40
C VAL A 133 -9.44 -11.50 16.40
N ASP A 134 -9.45 -11.82 17.69
CA ASP A 134 -8.91 -10.92 18.73
C ASP A 134 -7.39 -10.76 18.63
N ASP A 135 -6.66 -11.77 18.12
CA ASP A 135 -5.22 -11.65 17.88
C ASP A 135 -4.94 -10.70 16.71
N VAL A 136 -5.78 -10.76 15.67
CA VAL A 136 -5.73 -9.88 14.50
C VAL A 136 -6.04 -8.44 14.89
N ILE A 137 -7.06 -8.22 15.72
CA ILE A 137 -7.40 -6.89 16.24
C ILE A 137 -6.21 -6.29 17.00
N ARG A 138 -5.57 -7.06 17.90
CA ARG A 138 -4.41 -6.58 18.65
C ARG A 138 -3.23 -6.25 17.72
N ALA A 139 -3.01 -7.06 16.68
CA ALA A 139 -1.95 -6.79 15.71
C ALA A 139 -2.21 -5.49 14.91
N TYR A 140 -3.45 -5.23 14.50
CA TYR A 140 -3.79 -3.94 13.90
C TYR A 140 -3.61 -2.79 14.89
N GLU A 141 -4.14 -2.91 16.11
CA GLU A 141 -4.05 -1.88 17.16
C GLU A 141 -2.59 -1.48 17.45
N GLU A 142 -1.67 -2.45 17.48
CA GLU A 142 -0.24 -2.20 17.64
C GLU A 142 0.32 -1.31 16.51
N GLN A 143 0.09 -1.67 15.25
CA GLN A 143 0.59 -0.87 14.12
C GLN A 143 -0.08 0.49 14.04
N MET A 144 -1.40 0.54 14.26
CA MET A 144 -2.16 1.79 14.29
C MET A 144 -1.57 2.74 15.33
N ALA A 145 -1.41 2.28 16.58
CA ALA A 145 -0.87 3.10 17.66
C ALA A 145 0.54 3.60 17.36
N ALA A 146 1.40 2.74 16.77
CA ALA A 146 2.76 3.12 16.39
C ALA A 146 2.78 4.21 15.29
N ILE A 147 1.98 4.05 14.24
CA ILE A 147 1.92 5.01 13.12
C ILE A 147 1.27 6.32 13.56
N GLU A 148 0.15 6.25 14.28
CA GLU A 148 -0.56 7.44 14.76
C GLU A 148 0.26 8.23 15.79
N LYS A 149 1.11 7.56 16.59
CA LYS A 149 2.05 8.25 17.50
C LYS A 149 3.06 9.13 16.74
N LEU A 150 3.40 8.77 15.51
CA LEU A 150 4.24 9.57 14.62
C LEU A 150 3.45 10.67 13.89
N GLY A 151 2.12 10.68 14.02
CA GLY A 151 1.21 11.57 13.30
C GLY A 151 0.85 11.09 11.89
N GLY A 152 1.06 9.82 11.59
CA GLY A 152 0.74 9.24 10.28
C GLY A 152 -0.75 8.98 10.09
N ARG A 153 -1.25 9.19 8.87
CA ARG A 153 -2.58 8.73 8.43
C ARG A 153 -2.50 7.28 7.96
N LEU A 154 -3.58 6.53 8.12
CA LEU A 154 -3.57 5.08 7.89
C LEU A 154 -4.11 4.69 6.52
N ILE A 155 -3.43 3.74 5.88
CA ILE A 155 -3.98 2.86 4.86
C ILE A 155 -4.17 1.49 5.53
N VAL A 156 -5.39 1.10 5.84
CA VAL A 156 -5.68 -0.19 6.49
C VAL A 156 -5.54 -1.31 5.45
N MET A 157 -4.41 -2.02 5.52
CA MET A 157 -4.05 -3.11 4.63
C MET A 157 -4.80 -4.40 4.98
N ALA A 158 -4.94 -5.27 3.99
CA ALA A 158 -5.49 -6.61 4.19
C ALA A 158 -4.59 -7.47 5.10
N SER A 159 -5.19 -8.38 5.87
CA SER A 159 -4.51 -9.24 6.84
C SER A 159 -4.54 -10.71 6.43
N ARG A 160 -3.35 -11.30 6.20
CA ARG A 160 -3.20 -12.75 5.99
C ARG A 160 -3.69 -13.56 7.20
N ALA A 161 -3.43 -13.07 8.42
CA ALA A 161 -3.88 -13.70 9.65
C ALA A 161 -5.41 -13.69 9.76
N LEU A 162 -6.09 -12.63 9.31
CA LEU A 162 -7.55 -12.57 9.29
C LEU A 162 -8.16 -13.62 8.38
N VAL A 163 -7.63 -13.78 7.16
CA VAL A 163 -8.08 -14.83 6.23
C VAL A 163 -7.99 -16.21 6.87
N ARG A 164 -6.94 -16.45 7.65
CA ARG A 164 -6.70 -17.75 8.29
C ARG A 164 -7.71 -18.09 9.39
N VAL A 165 -8.18 -17.10 10.15
CA VAL A 165 -8.99 -17.31 11.37
C VAL A 165 -10.46 -16.95 11.23
N ALA A 166 -10.82 -16.11 10.25
CA ALA A 166 -12.20 -15.73 9.99
C ALA A 166 -13.03 -16.93 9.51
N ARG A 167 -14.26 -17.05 10.01
CA ARG A 167 -15.23 -18.09 9.65
C ARG A 167 -16.27 -17.62 8.65
N GLY A 168 -16.34 -16.32 8.39
CA GLY A 168 -17.24 -15.71 7.42
C GLY A 168 -17.25 -14.19 7.52
N PRO A 169 -18.16 -13.52 6.79
CA PRO A 169 -18.25 -12.05 6.72
C PRO A 169 -18.35 -11.34 8.07
N ALA A 170 -19.10 -11.89 9.02
CA ALA A 170 -19.31 -11.30 10.35
C ALA A 170 -18.01 -11.10 11.14
N ASP A 171 -17.00 -11.95 10.92
CA ASP A 171 -15.68 -11.79 11.55
C ASP A 171 -14.91 -10.59 10.97
N TYR A 172 -15.03 -10.36 9.65
CA TYR A 172 -14.47 -9.16 9.02
C TYR A 172 -15.18 -7.90 9.51
N GLU A 173 -16.51 -7.92 9.58
CA GLU A 173 -17.30 -6.81 10.12
C GLU A 173 -16.87 -6.48 11.56
N ARG A 174 -16.73 -7.48 12.43
CA ARG A 174 -16.26 -7.30 13.82
C ARG A 174 -14.86 -6.69 13.89
N VAL A 175 -13.92 -7.18 13.09
CA VAL A 175 -12.54 -6.65 13.10
C VAL A 175 -12.54 -5.22 12.60
N TYR A 176 -13.14 -4.94 11.46
CA TYR A 176 -13.12 -3.60 10.87
C TYR A 176 -13.96 -2.59 11.66
N ASP A 177 -15.05 -3.00 12.33
CA ASP A 177 -15.78 -2.14 13.28
C ASP A 177 -14.87 -1.65 14.40
N ARG A 178 -14.11 -2.57 15.01
CA ARG A 178 -13.15 -2.24 16.05
C ARG A 178 -12.04 -1.32 15.55
N ILE A 179 -11.47 -1.60 14.38
CA ILE A 179 -10.36 -0.81 13.80
C ILE A 179 -10.83 0.59 13.36
N LEU A 180 -11.98 0.71 12.71
CA LEU A 180 -12.47 1.99 12.19
C LEU A 180 -13.03 2.89 13.30
N SER A 181 -13.70 2.33 14.30
CA SER A 181 -14.25 3.11 15.42
C SER A 181 -13.17 3.85 16.21
N GLN A 182 -11.97 3.27 16.34
CA GLN A 182 -10.87 3.85 17.11
C GLN A 182 -9.88 4.71 16.31
N ALA A 183 -9.86 4.60 14.96
CA ALA A 183 -8.94 5.37 14.13
C ALA A 183 -9.09 6.88 14.39
N ARG A 184 -7.96 7.58 14.58
CA ARG A 184 -7.97 9.02 14.93
C ARG A 184 -8.44 9.90 13.78
N GLU A 185 -8.09 9.51 12.56
CA GLU A 185 -8.38 10.21 11.31
C GLU A 185 -9.08 9.25 10.34
N PRO A 186 -9.82 9.76 9.33
CA PRO A 186 -10.34 8.91 8.26
C PRO A 186 -9.23 8.13 7.56
N VAL A 187 -9.46 6.82 7.36
CA VAL A 187 -8.48 5.89 6.80
C VAL A 187 -8.78 5.58 5.34
N ILE A 188 -7.77 5.13 4.60
CA ILE A 188 -7.97 4.50 3.29
C ILE A 188 -8.01 2.99 3.49
N LEU A 189 -9.10 2.33 3.12
CA LEU A 189 -9.15 0.87 3.09
C LEU A 189 -8.35 0.34 1.90
N HIS A 190 -7.73 -0.82 2.05
CA HIS A 190 -7.03 -1.48 0.95
C HIS A 190 -7.50 -2.92 0.79
N TRP A 191 -8.15 -3.20 -0.34
CA TRP A 191 -8.52 -4.54 -0.76
C TRP A 191 -7.53 -5.03 -1.82
N LEU A 192 -6.52 -5.78 -1.36
CA LEU A 192 -5.58 -6.51 -2.20
C LEU A 192 -6.15 -7.90 -2.52
N GLY A 193 -6.27 -8.26 -3.80
CA GLY A 193 -6.74 -9.60 -4.14
C GLY A 193 -5.60 -10.63 -4.27
N GLU A 194 -6.01 -11.87 -4.53
CA GLU A 194 -5.13 -13.05 -4.54
C GLU A 194 -4.08 -13.12 -5.66
N MET A 195 -4.27 -12.42 -6.79
CA MET A 195 -3.25 -12.34 -7.85
C MET A 195 -1.98 -11.58 -7.44
N PHE A 196 -2.08 -10.73 -6.39
CA PHE A 196 -0.92 -10.05 -5.80
C PHE A 196 -0.40 -10.82 -4.59
N ASP A 197 -1.30 -11.38 -3.80
CA ASP A 197 -0.97 -12.17 -2.62
C ASP A 197 -1.93 -13.36 -2.47
N PRO A 198 -1.52 -14.58 -2.87
CA PRO A 198 -2.37 -15.76 -2.80
C PRO A 198 -2.89 -16.09 -1.39
N ALA A 199 -2.21 -15.63 -0.33
CA ALA A 199 -2.65 -15.83 1.04
C ALA A 199 -3.87 -14.96 1.42
N LEU A 200 -4.28 -14.04 0.54
CA LEU A 200 -5.47 -13.20 0.69
C LEU A 200 -6.71 -13.74 -0.05
N ALA A 201 -6.66 -14.98 -0.56
CA ALA A 201 -7.79 -15.62 -1.21
C ALA A 201 -9.05 -15.60 -0.31
N GLY A 202 -10.18 -15.18 -0.89
CA GLY A 202 -11.46 -15.12 -0.16
C GLY A 202 -11.58 -14.00 0.88
N TYR A 203 -10.73 -12.96 0.81
CA TYR A 203 -10.83 -11.78 1.67
C TYR A 203 -12.26 -11.20 1.68
N TRP A 204 -12.71 -10.71 2.83
CA TRP A 204 -14.10 -10.36 3.16
C TRP A 204 -15.06 -11.55 3.34
N GLY A 205 -14.55 -12.77 3.43
CA GLY A 205 -15.31 -13.95 3.85
C GLY A 205 -16.05 -14.67 2.73
N SER A 206 -15.70 -14.41 1.47
CA SER A 206 -16.27 -15.12 0.32
C SER A 206 -15.28 -15.25 -0.83
N GLY A 207 -15.28 -16.42 -1.48
CA GLY A 207 -14.61 -16.60 -2.78
C GLY A 207 -15.37 -15.97 -3.96
N ASP A 208 -16.63 -15.55 -3.75
CA ASP A 208 -17.38 -14.75 -4.71
C ASP A 208 -17.10 -13.26 -4.46
N ALA A 209 -16.41 -12.63 -5.40
CA ALA A 209 -16.01 -11.23 -5.31
C ALA A 209 -17.19 -10.26 -5.14
N MET A 210 -18.38 -10.57 -5.66
CA MET A 210 -19.54 -9.68 -5.49
C MET A 210 -20.11 -9.77 -4.07
N ARG A 211 -20.12 -10.97 -3.48
CA ARG A 211 -20.52 -11.14 -2.06
C ARG A 211 -19.49 -10.52 -1.11
N ALA A 212 -18.21 -10.72 -1.38
CA ALA A 212 -17.13 -10.06 -0.65
C ALA A 212 -17.25 -8.52 -0.73
N MET A 213 -17.65 -7.99 -1.89
CA MET A 213 -17.90 -6.56 -2.07
C MET A 213 -19.08 -6.05 -1.24
N ASP A 214 -20.14 -6.84 -1.08
CA ASP A 214 -21.26 -6.46 -0.21
C ASP A 214 -20.82 -6.32 1.25
N THR A 215 -19.96 -7.21 1.75
CA THR A 215 -19.36 -7.09 3.09
C THR A 215 -18.49 -5.84 3.22
N ALA A 216 -17.60 -5.60 2.25
CA ALA A 216 -16.74 -4.40 2.26
C ALA A 216 -17.56 -3.11 2.23
N LEU A 217 -18.61 -3.05 1.39
CA LEU A 217 -19.51 -1.89 1.32
C LEU A 217 -20.34 -1.73 2.60
N GLY A 218 -20.76 -2.82 3.24
CA GLY A 218 -21.42 -2.79 4.55
C GLY A 218 -20.54 -2.15 5.62
N VAL A 219 -19.26 -2.54 5.69
CA VAL A 219 -18.27 -1.93 6.59
C VAL A 219 -18.06 -0.45 6.29
N ILE A 220 -17.93 -0.07 5.01
CA ILE A 220 -17.77 1.34 4.61
C ILE A 220 -19.01 2.15 5.01
N ALA A 221 -20.22 1.63 4.77
CA ALA A 221 -21.46 2.32 5.10
C ALA A 221 -21.63 2.52 6.61
N ALA A 222 -21.27 1.51 7.43
CA ALA A 222 -21.34 1.59 8.88
C ALA A 222 -20.35 2.62 9.48
N HIS A 223 -19.25 2.89 8.79
CA HIS A 223 -18.16 3.77 9.25
C HIS A 223 -17.80 4.87 8.26
N ALA A 224 -18.77 5.40 7.51
CA ALA A 224 -18.50 6.32 6.39
C ALA A 224 -17.65 7.55 6.79
N ALA A 225 -17.87 8.11 7.99
CA ALA A 225 -17.10 9.24 8.49
C ALA A 225 -15.63 8.91 8.85
N LYS A 226 -15.30 7.63 8.96
CA LYS A 226 -13.96 7.10 9.27
C LYS A 226 -13.24 6.55 8.04
N VAL A 227 -13.86 6.58 6.86
CA VAL A 227 -13.27 6.05 5.63
C VAL A 227 -13.14 7.19 4.61
N ASP A 228 -11.90 7.60 4.32
CA ASP A 228 -11.58 8.57 3.26
C ASP A 228 -11.78 7.96 1.87
N GLY A 229 -11.54 6.65 1.74
CA GLY A 229 -11.77 5.92 0.51
C GLY A 229 -11.29 4.48 0.57
N ILE A 230 -11.34 3.80 -0.56
CA ILE A 230 -10.86 2.43 -0.73
C ILE A 230 -10.01 2.28 -1.98
N LYS A 231 -8.85 1.64 -1.85
CA LYS A 231 -8.02 1.14 -2.95
C LYS A 231 -8.43 -0.30 -3.23
N ILE A 232 -9.00 -0.56 -4.41
CA ILE A 232 -9.32 -1.91 -4.90
C ILE A 232 -8.23 -2.39 -5.86
N SER A 233 -7.66 -3.57 -5.59
CA SER A 233 -6.58 -4.16 -6.39
C SER A 233 -6.96 -5.59 -6.80
N LEU A 234 -8.02 -5.68 -7.61
CA LEU A 234 -8.57 -6.95 -8.13
C LEU A 234 -8.32 -7.16 -9.64
N LEU A 235 -7.64 -6.22 -10.29
CA LEU A 235 -7.39 -6.19 -11.75
C LEU A 235 -8.65 -6.37 -12.62
N ASP A 236 -9.82 -6.03 -12.09
CA ASP A 236 -11.10 -6.14 -12.77
C ASP A 236 -11.81 -4.78 -12.80
N LYS A 237 -11.82 -4.16 -13.99
CA LYS A 237 -12.47 -2.86 -14.20
C LYS A 237 -13.98 -2.90 -13.95
N GLY A 238 -14.63 -4.03 -14.20
CA GLY A 238 -16.08 -4.17 -14.03
C GLY A 238 -16.46 -4.12 -12.56
N LYS A 239 -15.71 -4.84 -11.72
CA LYS A 239 -15.88 -4.83 -10.26
C LYS A 239 -15.61 -3.45 -9.67
N GLU A 240 -14.56 -2.76 -10.12
CA GLU A 240 -14.26 -1.38 -9.70
C GLU A 240 -15.41 -0.41 -10.05
N ILE A 241 -15.89 -0.44 -11.31
CA ILE A 241 -17.00 0.41 -11.76
C ILE A 241 -18.29 0.14 -10.96
N ALA A 242 -18.58 -1.13 -10.67
CA ALA A 242 -19.75 -1.52 -9.90
C ALA A 242 -19.66 -1.03 -8.45
N MET A 243 -18.50 -1.17 -7.81
CA MET A 243 -18.28 -0.74 -6.43
C MET A 243 -18.38 0.77 -6.29
N ARG A 244 -17.70 1.57 -7.13
CA ARG A 244 -17.68 3.05 -6.99
C ARG A 244 -19.02 3.75 -7.24
N ARG A 245 -20.04 3.04 -7.73
CA ARG A 245 -21.39 3.55 -7.98
C ARG A 245 -22.33 3.30 -6.80
N ARG A 246 -21.88 2.55 -5.79
CA ARG A 246 -22.58 2.19 -4.56
C ARG A 246 -21.89 2.89 -3.40
#